data_AF-A0A0N9HZU5-F1
#
_entry.id   AF-A0A0N9HZU5-F1
#
_cell.length_a   1.000
_cell.length_b   1.000
_cell.length_c   1.000
_cell.angle_alpha   90.00
_cell.angle_beta   90.00
_cell.angle_gamma   90.00
#
_symmetry.space_group_name_H-M   'P 1'
#
loop_
_entity.id
_entity.type
_entity.pdbx_description
1 polymer ?
#
loop_
_entity_poly.entity_id
_entity_poly.type
_entity_poly.pdbx_seq_one_letter_code
_entity_poly.pdbx_strand_id
1 'polypeptide(L)'
;MRGVTVSEHGASPVVETSRTHGNWAFGSTTVPVASHEHEAPRSSLFVAQNLGRKWRVELEGTPGFVELAGKAPREVVSDSEKELFANNLQSRQQRGALAADTGLGLPWPQGVAWWMGGGPHGNSGNSRPFSSIDFNGGDGRVLSAGPGKVYKSCVRGRSALVKVVHPNGYSTTYYHMYDLTTLADGSNVQTGTYLGHIGNELPCGGSSSGAHVHLSLLRGNTHVSVNNQTIGGWTFYEGSSAYGGYALRNGVRVNVGGRVTNYGGGGTPSLPTGTVNGGDNPSVNIRSGPGLSYDVTGTADTGTVVQISCTARGETVEGVWGATDLWNKLNTGGWISDGFLDTGSSGPVAPACA
;
A
#
# COMPACT_ATOMS: atom_id res chain seq x y z
N MET A 1 7.68 -30.25 -21.24
CA MET A 1 6.59 -29.89 -20.31
C MET A 1 5.38 -30.76 -20.63
N ARG A 2 5.00 -31.68 -19.74
CA ARG A 2 3.67 -32.27 -19.65
C ARG A 2 3.25 -32.12 -18.19
N GLY A 3 2.06 -31.57 -17.98
CA GLY A 3 1.63 -30.95 -16.74
C GLY A 3 1.49 -31.90 -15.57
N VAL A 4 1.86 -31.40 -14.39
CA VAL A 4 1.25 -31.83 -13.14
C VAL A 4 -0.09 -31.11 -13.07
N THR A 5 -1.16 -31.82 -13.38
CA THR A 5 -2.54 -31.34 -13.21
C THR A 5 -2.91 -31.38 -11.74
N VAL A 6 -3.08 -30.20 -11.14
CA VAL A 6 -3.96 -30.02 -10.00
C VAL A 6 -4.71 -28.71 -10.21
N SER A 7 -5.99 -28.78 -10.54
CA SER A 7 -6.95 -27.75 -10.14
C SER A 7 -8.37 -28.28 -10.35
N GLU A 8 -9.15 -28.32 -9.27
CA GLU A 8 -10.60 -28.51 -9.33
C GLU A 8 -11.36 -27.32 -9.93
N HIS A 9 -10.68 -26.26 -10.41
CA HIS A 9 -11.34 -25.08 -11.00
C HIS A 9 -10.55 -24.47 -12.19
N GLY A 10 -10.57 -25.15 -13.34
CA GLY A 10 -10.72 -24.49 -14.64
C GLY A 10 -9.54 -23.85 -15.39
N ALA A 11 -8.39 -23.49 -14.79
CA ALA A 11 -7.28 -22.87 -15.55
C ALA A 11 -5.90 -23.45 -15.21
N SER A 12 -5.07 -23.68 -16.25
CA SER A 12 -3.68 -24.10 -16.07
C SER A 12 -2.85 -22.96 -15.47
N PRO A 13 -1.97 -23.22 -14.48
CA PRO A 13 -1.07 -22.20 -13.96
C PRO A 13 -0.21 -21.59 -15.07
N VAL A 14 -0.12 -20.25 -15.09
CA VAL A 14 0.81 -19.49 -15.92
C VAL A 14 2.15 -19.46 -15.18
N VAL A 15 3.18 -20.01 -15.81
CA VAL A 15 4.55 -20.00 -15.28
C VAL A 15 5.39 -19.01 -16.08
N GLU A 16 5.88 -17.98 -15.41
CA GLU A 16 6.69 -16.92 -16.00
C GLU A 16 8.08 -16.98 -15.39
N THR A 17 9.06 -17.38 -16.19
CA THR A 17 10.46 -17.43 -15.76
C THR A 17 11.08 -16.06 -15.98
N SER A 18 11.58 -15.43 -14.92
CA SER A 18 12.21 -14.11 -15.01
C SER A 18 13.73 -14.19 -15.12
N ARG A 19 14.36 -15.19 -14.49
CA ARG A 19 15.83 -15.38 -14.53
C ARG A 19 16.19 -16.85 -14.68
N THR A 20 17.23 -17.14 -15.47
CA THR A 20 17.80 -18.48 -15.60
C THR A 20 19.32 -18.42 -15.60
N HIS A 21 19.97 -19.45 -15.05
CA HIS A 21 21.42 -19.62 -15.13
C HIS A 21 21.78 -21.10 -14.98
N GLY A 22 22.41 -21.68 -16.00
CA GLY A 22 22.72 -23.12 -16.02
C GLY A 22 21.46 -23.96 -15.84
N ASN A 23 21.43 -24.79 -14.79
CA ASN A 23 20.30 -25.66 -14.45
C ASN A 23 19.31 -25.02 -13.46
N TRP A 24 19.34 -23.70 -13.29
CA TRP A 24 18.50 -22.97 -12.33
C TRP A 24 17.54 -22.01 -13.02
N ALA A 25 16.37 -21.83 -12.42
CA ALA A 25 15.35 -20.88 -12.84
C ALA A 25 14.69 -20.21 -11.62
N PHE A 26 14.31 -18.95 -11.78
CA PHE A 26 13.51 -18.18 -10.85
C PHE A 26 12.40 -17.45 -11.63
N GLY A 27 11.26 -17.28 -10.98
CA GLY A 27 10.14 -16.59 -11.59
C GLY A 27 8.89 -16.62 -10.72
N SER A 28 7.73 -16.45 -11.36
CA SER A 28 6.43 -16.55 -10.73
C SER A 28 5.57 -17.62 -11.37
N THR A 29 4.70 -18.22 -10.57
CA THR A 29 3.57 -19.00 -11.05
C THR A 29 2.28 -18.32 -10.61
N THR A 30 1.30 -18.25 -11.49
CA THR A 30 -0.01 -17.69 -11.15
C THR A 30 -1.10 -18.60 -11.66
N VAL A 31 -2.05 -18.94 -10.80
CA VAL A 31 -3.29 -19.60 -11.22
C VAL A 31 -4.24 -18.49 -11.68
N PRO A 32 -4.51 -18.36 -13.00
CA PRO A 32 -5.43 -17.36 -13.50
C PRO A 32 -6.85 -17.69 -13.08
N VAL A 33 -7.70 -16.67 -13.08
CA VAL A 33 -9.11 -16.81 -12.80
C VAL A 33 -9.87 -16.78 -14.13
N ALA A 34 -10.88 -17.64 -14.29
CA ALA A 34 -11.77 -17.57 -15.43
C ALA A 34 -12.48 -16.20 -15.46
N SER A 35 -12.62 -15.59 -16.64
CA SER A 35 -13.45 -14.39 -16.77
C SER A 35 -14.86 -14.71 -16.26
N HIS A 36 -15.45 -13.81 -15.45
CA HIS A 36 -16.79 -13.88 -14.83
C HIS A 36 -16.91 -14.49 -13.43
N GLU A 37 -15.84 -15.00 -12.81
CA GLU A 37 -15.87 -15.37 -11.40
C GLU A 37 -15.38 -14.23 -10.50
N HIS A 38 -16.03 -14.04 -9.35
CA HIS A 38 -15.54 -13.17 -8.27
C HIS A 38 -14.36 -13.86 -7.57
N GLU A 39 -13.30 -14.10 -8.34
CA GLU A 39 -12.05 -14.72 -7.91
C GLU A 39 -10.87 -13.81 -8.27
N ALA A 40 -9.80 -13.91 -7.50
CA ALA A 40 -8.58 -13.15 -7.73
C ALA A 40 -7.41 -14.10 -7.93
N PRO A 41 -6.46 -13.74 -8.81
CA PRO A 41 -5.35 -14.60 -9.15
C PRO A 41 -4.51 -14.93 -7.92
N ARG A 42 -4.09 -16.19 -7.82
CA ARG A 42 -3.16 -16.66 -6.79
C ARG A 42 -1.78 -16.78 -7.41
N SER A 43 -0.89 -15.88 -7.04
CA SER A 43 0.50 -15.88 -7.50
C SER A 43 1.45 -16.41 -6.43
N SER A 44 2.63 -16.89 -6.82
CA SER A 44 3.74 -17.27 -5.93
C SER A 44 5.06 -17.14 -6.68
N LEU A 45 6.12 -16.66 -6.01
CA LEU A 45 7.48 -16.78 -6.54
C LEU A 45 7.95 -18.24 -6.45
N PHE A 46 8.77 -18.68 -7.39
CA PHE A 46 9.39 -20.00 -7.35
C PHE A 46 10.90 -19.91 -7.57
N VAL A 47 11.61 -20.85 -6.94
CA VAL A 47 12.99 -21.22 -7.31
C VAL A 47 12.94 -22.66 -7.80
N ALA A 48 13.62 -22.94 -8.91
CA ALA A 48 13.68 -24.26 -9.48
C ALA A 48 15.11 -24.65 -9.87
N GLN A 49 15.45 -25.92 -9.65
CA GLN A 49 16.71 -26.52 -10.07
C GLN A 49 16.44 -27.80 -10.86
N ASN A 50 17.02 -27.91 -12.06
CA ASN A 50 16.98 -29.10 -12.88
C ASN A 50 18.03 -30.11 -12.39
N LEU A 51 17.56 -31.28 -11.97
CA LEU A 51 18.34 -32.41 -11.48
C LEU A 51 18.46 -33.51 -12.55
N GLY A 52 18.49 -33.11 -13.82
CA GLY A 52 18.58 -34.00 -14.99
C GLY A 52 17.21 -34.32 -15.58
N ARG A 53 16.54 -35.37 -15.05
CA ARG A 53 15.21 -35.82 -15.55
C ARG A 53 14.03 -35.20 -14.80
N LYS A 54 14.29 -34.45 -13.73
CA LYS A 54 13.26 -33.82 -12.89
C LYS A 54 13.70 -32.44 -12.44
N TRP A 55 12.73 -31.54 -12.25
CA TRP A 55 12.94 -30.27 -11.59
C TRP A 55 12.58 -30.42 -10.11
N ARG A 56 13.43 -29.93 -9.21
CA ARG A 56 13.01 -29.54 -7.86
C ARG A 56 12.47 -28.12 -7.96
N VAL A 57 11.23 -27.90 -7.52
CA VAL A 57 10.59 -26.59 -7.52
C VAL A 57 10.10 -26.32 -6.11
N GLU A 58 10.40 -25.14 -5.60
CA GLU A 58 9.94 -24.68 -4.29
C GLU A 58 9.24 -23.34 -4.47
N LEU A 59 8.18 -23.13 -3.68
CA LEU A 59 7.33 -21.94 -3.76
C LEU A 59 7.54 -21.04 -2.54
N GLU A 60 7.43 -19.74 -2.77
CA GLU A 60 7.60 -18.72 -1.76
C GLU A 60 6.82 -18.99 -0.47
N GLY A 61 7.43 -18.70 0.67
CA GLY A 61 6.82 -18.86 2.00
C GLY A 61 7.05 -20.24 2.64
N THR A 62 7.71 -21.17 1.94
CA THR A 62 8.13 -22.47 2.51
C THR A 62 9.61 -22.45 2.98
N PRO A 63 9.98 -23.28 3.96
CA PRO A 63 11.39 -23.52 4.29
C PRO A 63 12.21 -24.04 3.11
N GLY A 64 11.60 -24.90 2.28
CA GLY A 64 12.24 -25.45 1.08
C GLY A 64 12.61 -24.37 0.06
N PHE A 65 11.79 -23.32 -0.08
CA PHE A 65 12.10 -22.19 -0.95
C PHE A 65 13.33 -21.41 -0.47
N VAL A 66 13.41 -21.10 0.83
CA VAL A 66 14.60 -20.41 1.38
C VAL A 66 15.84 -21.28 1.25
N GLU A 67 15.74 -22.58 1.52
CA GLU A 67 16.83 -23.55 1.35
C GLU A 67 17.32 -23.60 -0.11
N LEU A 68 16.39 -23.71 -1.06
CA LEU A 68 16.72 -23.83 -2.47
C LEU A 68 17.22 -22.49 -3.05
N ALA A 69 16.64 -21.36 -2.64
CA ALA A 69 17.11 -20.02 -2.97
C ALA A 69 18.55 -19.78 -2.50
N GLY A 70 18.89 -20.22 -1.27
CA GLY A 70 20.24 -20.09 -0.71
C GLY A 70 21.31 -20.83 -1.51
N LYS A 71 20.92 -21.91 -2.20
CA LYS A 71 21.80 -22.71 -3.09
C LYS A 71 21.88 -22.18 -4.52
N ALA A 72 20.97 -21.30 -4.93
CA ALA A 72 20.92 -20.79 -6.29
C ALA A 72 22.10 -19.84 -6.59
N PRO A 73 22.62 -19.82 -7.84
CA PRO A 73 23.58 -18.82 -8.30
C PRO A 73 23.03 -17.41 -8.13
N ARG A 74 23.93 -16.43 -7.90
CA ARG A 74 23.55 -15.02 -7.69
C ARG A 74 22.81 -14.41 -8.88
N GLU A 75 23.03 -14.95 -10.09
CA GLU A 75 22.38 -14.58 -11.34
C GLU A 75 20.89 -14.98 -11.36
N VAL A 76 20.47 -15.93 -10.50
CA VAL A 76 19.09 -16.41 -10.39
C VAL A 76 18.40 -15.85 -9.16
N VAL A 77 19.11 -15.82 -8.03
CA VAL A 77 18.66 -15.17 -6.79
C VAL A 77 19.84 -14.39 -6.22
N SER A 78 19.75 -13.07 -6.20
CA SER A 78 20.81 -12.22 -5.65
C SER A 78 20.98 -12.42 -4.15
N ASP A 79 22.13 -12.04 -3.60
CA ASP A 79 22.40 -12.21 -2.16
C ASP A 79 21.40 -11.42 -1.29
N SER A 80 21.02 -10.22 -1.74
CA SER A 80 19.99 -9.41 -1.09
C SER A 80 18.59 -10.05 -1.13
N GLU A 81 18.27 -10.85 -2.15
CA GLU A 81 17.02 -11.60 -2.21
C GLU A 81 17.05 -12.81 -1.29
N LYS A 82 18.17 -13.53 -1.24
CA LYS A 82 18.37 -14.67 -0.31
C LYS A 82 18.16 -14.22 1.13
N GLU A 83 18.77 -13.10 1.52
CA GLU A 83 18.61 -12.51 2.85
C GLU A 83 17.16 -12.08 3.11
N LEU A 84 16.53 -11.36 2.17
CA LEU A 84 15.14 -10.93 2.29
C LEU A 84 14.18 -12.11 2.51
N PHE A 85 14.33 -13.18 1.73
CA PHE A 85 13.47 -14.36 1.83
C PHE A 85 13.69 -15.14 3.13
N ALA A 86 14.94 -15.27 3.59
CA ALA A 86 15.27 -15.89 4.87
C ALA A 86 14.67 -15.11 6.04
N ASN A 87 14.84 -13.78 6.06
CA ASN A 87 14.30 -12.89 7.08
C ASN A 87 12.77 -12.96 7.10
N ASN A 88 12.11 -12.95 5.94
CA ASN A 88 10.65 -13.08 5.85
C ASN A 88 10.14 -14.39 6.47
N LEU A 89 10.80 -15.52 6.17
CA LEU A 89 10.42 -16.80 6.76
C LEU A 89 10.59 -16.79 8.28
N GLN A 90 11.69 -16.23 8.78
CA GLN A 90 11.97 -16.12 10.21
C GLN A 90 10.94 -15.24 10.93
N SER A 91 10.64 -14.05 10.40
CA SER A 91 9.62 -13.14 10.93
C SER A 91 8.22 -13.77 10.95
N ARG A 92 7.94 -14.73 10.07
CA ARG A 92 6.69 -15.49 10.05
C ARG A 92 6.65 -16.60 11.11
N GLN A 93 7.80 -17.19 11.44
CA GLN A 93 7.93 -18.24 12.46
C GLN A 93 7.96 -17.69 13.89
N GLN A 94 8.43 -16.45 14.06
CA GLN A 94 8.34 -15.75 15.33
C GLN A 94 6.86 -15.52 15.68
N ARG A 95 6.33 -16.36 16.59
CA ARG A 95 4.94 -16.34 17.14
C ARG A 95 4.63 -15.09 17.98
N GLY A 96 5.25 -13.95 17.71
CA GLY A 96 4.78 -12.68 18.25
C GLY A 96 3.40 -12.38 17.66
N ALA A 97 2.49 -11.79 18.43
CA ALA A 97 1.26 -11.23 17.89
C ALA A 97 1.61 -10.40 16.65
N LEU A 98 0.86 -10.56 15.55
CA LEU A 98 0.99 -9.69 14.38
C LEU A 98 1.14 -8.26 14.91
N ALA A 99 2.23 -7.59 14.58
CA ALA A 99 2.42 -6.22 15.01
C ALA A 99 1.18 -5.46 14.55
N ALA A 100 0.44 -4.87 15.50
CA ALA A 100 -0.76 -4.09 15.18
C ALA A 100 -0.42 -2.94 14.24
N ASP A 101 0.86 -2.54 14.19
CA ASP A 101 1.45 -1.73 13.15
C ASP A 101 2.30 -2.57 12.21
N THR A 102 1.92 -2.58 10.93
CA THR A 102 2.66 -3.29 9.88
C THR A 102 3.97 -2.59 9.53
N GLY A 103 4.13 -1.31 9.86
CA GLY A 103 5.24 -0.48 9.40
C GLY A 103 5.13 -0.08 7.93
N LEU A 104 4.00 -0.35 7.27
CA LEU A 104 3.73 -0.01 5.87
C LEU A 104 2.89 1.26 5.76
N GLY A 105 3.17 2.08 4.75
CA GLY A 105 2.34 3.21 4.35
C GLY A 105 1.15 2.80 3.47
N LEU A 106 0.35 3.77 3.05
CA LEU A 106 -0.62 3.58 1.97
C LEU A 106 0.04 3.84 0.60
N PRO A 107 -0.49 3.28 -0.49
CA PRO A 107 0.22 3.22 -1.77
C PRO A 107 0.04 4.46 -2.66
N TRP A 108 0.12 5.63 -2.07
CA TRP A 108 0.11 6.94 -2.72
C TRP A 108 0.97 7.92 -1.90
N PRO A 109 1.25 9.16 -2.34
CA PRO A 109 2.14 10.05 -1.61
C PRO A 109 1.71 10.28 -0.15
N GLN A 110 2.67 10.36 0.77
CA GLN A 110 2.39 10.73 2.16
C GLN A 110 1.77 12.13 2.23
N GLY A 111 0.80 12.32 3.11
CA GLY A 111 0.03 13.55 3.29
C GLY A 111 -1.12 13.72 2.29
N VAL A 112 -1.25 12.83 1.30
CA VAL A 112 -2.35 12.84 0.33
C VAL A 112 -3.45 11.88 0.79
N ALA A 113 -4.71 12.20 0.49
CA ALA A 113 -5.86 11.38 0.83
C ALA A 113 -6.58 10.82 -0.40
N TRP A 114 -6.78 9.50 -0.41
CA TRP A 114 -7.54 8.76 -1.43
C TRP A 114 -8.85 8.22 -0.84
N TRP A 115 -9.82 7.88 -1.68
CA TRP A 115 -11.05 7.24 -1.27
C TRP A 115 -10.81 5.77 -0.93
N MET A 116 -11.37 5.31 0.19
CA MET A 116 -11.57 3.89 0.46
C MET A 116 -12.84 3.44 -0.24
N GLY A 117 -12.74 3.18 -1.55
CA GLY A 117 -13.87 2.80 -2.40
C GLY A 117 -14.49 1.46 -2.01
N GLY A 118 -13.67 0.54 -1.50
CA GLY A 118 -14.11 -0.73 -0.90
C GLY A 118 -13.33 -1.00 0.38
N GLY A 119 -14.02 -1.21 1.50
CA GLY A 119 -13.38 -1.54 2.79
C GLY A 119 -12.84 -2.98 2.81
N PRO A 120 -12.34 -3.47 3.95
CA PRO A 120 -11.78 -4.82 4.07
C PRO A 120 -12.62 -5.92 3.41
N HIS A 121 -11.97 -6.70 2.54
CA HIS A 121 -12.56 -7.83 1.82
C HIS A 121 -11.50 -8.89 1.51
N GLY A 122 -11.93 -10.09 1.09
CA GLY A 122 -11.03 -11.15 0.66
C GLY A 122 -10.29 -10.80 -0.62
N ASN A 123 -9.21 -11.51 -0.94
CA ASN A 123 -8.52 -11.32 -2.23
C ASN A 123 -9.51 -11.50 -3.40
N SER A 124 -10.38 -12.50 -3.31
CA SER A 124 -11.47 -12.75 -4.27
C SER A 124 -12.77 -11.98 -3.98
N GLY A 125 -12.72 -10.89 -3.21
CA GLY A 125 -13.90 -10.21 -2.68
C GLY A 125 -14.49 -10.91 -1.46
N ASN A 126 -15.12 -12.07 -1.64
CA ASN A 126 -15.84 -12.74 -0.54
C ASN A 126 -15.00 -13.75 0.27
N SER A 127 -13.78 -14.07 -0.17
CA SER A 127 -12.92 -15.02 0.56
C SER A 127 -12.54 -14.51 1.95
N ARG A 128 -12.23 -15.46 2.84
CA ARG A 128 -11.54 -15.17 4.11
C ARG A 128 -10.07 -15.59 4.02
N PRO A 129 -9.17 -14.91 4.74
CA PRO A 129 -9.41 -13.70 5.53
C PRO A 129 -9.65 -12.46 4.65
N PHE A 130 -10.28 -11.42 5.21
CA PHE A 130 -10.34 -10.12 4.54
C PHE A 130 -8.94 -9.50 4.58
N SER A 131 -8.24 -9.60 3.46
CA SER A 131 -6.83 -9.27 3.30
C SER A 131 -6.60 -8.11 2.34
N SER A 132 -7.66 -7.61 1.72
CA SER A 132 -7.62 -6.58 0.69
C SER A 132 -8.46 -5.37 1.03
N ILE A 133 -8.09 -4.23 0.45
CA ILE A 133 -8.81 -2.95 0.52
C ILE A 133 -8.68 -2.27 -0.84
N ASP A 134 -9.76 -1.67 -1.34
CA ASP A 134 -9.77 -1.00 -2.64
C ASP A 134 -9.70 0.52 -2.44
N PHE A 135 -8.70 1.14 -3.08
CA PHE A 135 -8.49 2.58 -3.02
C PHE A 135 -8.48 3.23 -4.39
N ASN A 136 -8.98 4.46 -4.48
CA ASN A 136 -9.01 5.23 -5.71
C ASN A 136 -8.93 6.74 -5.45
N GLY A 137 -8.53 7.51 -6.47
CA GLY A 137 -8.47 8.97 -6.41
C GLY A 137 -7.06 9.53 -6.56
N GLY A 138 -6.86 10.76 -6.09
CA GLY A 138 -5.60 11.51 -6.26
C GLY A 138 -5.20 11.64 -7.73
N ASP A 139 -3.90 11.58 -7.98
CA ASP A 139 -3.30 11.57 -9.33
C ASP A 139 -3.27 10.16 -9.95
N GLY A 140 -3.87 9.16 -9.29
CA GLY A 140 -3.95 7.78 -9.74
C GLY A 140 -2.63 7.00 -9.71
N ARG A 141 -1.52 7.60 -9.28
CA ARG A 141 -0.21 6.93 -9.21
C ARG A 141 -0.13 6.04 -7.98
N VAL A 142 0.04 4.75 -8.22
CA VAL A 142 0.23 3.73 -7.18
C VAL A 142 1.70 3.62 -6.85
N LEU A 143 2.02 3.77 -5.58
CA LEU A 143 3.38 3.77 -5.04
C LEU A 143 3.60 2.58 -4.11
N SER A 144 4.85 2.20 -3.93
CA SER A 144 5.23 1.17 -2.96
C SER A 144 4.93 1.65 -1.53
N ALA A 145 4.21 0.82 -0.79
CA ALA A 145 3.80 1.08 0.58
C ALA A 145 4.98 1.10 1.57
N GLY A 146 6.10 0.47 1.20
CA GLY A 146 7.28 0.37 2.06
C GLY A 146 8.50 -0.09 1.27
N PRO A 147 9.71 0.00 1.85
CA PRO A 147 10.91 -0.52 1.20
C PRO A 147 10.81 -2.03 0.98
N GLY A 148 11.44 -2.53 -0.07
CA GLY A 148 11.41 -3.96 -0.39
C GLY A 148 11.94 -4.29 -1.77
N LYS A 149 11.52 -5.43 -2.30
CA LYS A 149 11.82 -5.87 -3.67
C LYS A 149 10.54 -6.13 -4.46
N VAL A 150 10.49 -5.61 -5.68
CA VAL A 150 9.33 -5.71 -6.56
C VAL A 150 9.41 -6.94 -7.48
N TYR A 151 8.27 -7.58 -7.71
CA TYR A 151 8.08 -8.70 -8.62
C TYR A 151 6.76 -8.54 -9.38
N LYS A 152 6.70 -9.04 -10.61
CA LYS A 152 5.50 -8.98 -11.45
C LYS A 152 5.09 -10.38 -11.91
N SER A 153 3.79 -10.66 -11.91
CA SER A 153 3.23 -11.92 -12.42
C SER A 153 1.95 -11.70 -13.23
N CYS A 154 1.65 -12.63 -14.13
CA CYS A 154 0.77 -12.48 -15.29
C CYS A 154 1.03 -11.19 -16.06
N VAL A 155 2.24 -11.00 -16.57
CA VAL A 155 2.53 -9.79 -17.33
C VAL A 155 1.77 -9.82 -18.66
N ARG A 156 0.95 -8.81 -18.92
CA ARG A 156 0.20 -8.59 -20.17
C ARG A 156 0.37 -7.14 -20.60
N GLY A 157 1.26 -6.91 -21.56
CA GLY A 157 1.63 -5.56 -21.98
C GLY A 157 2.23 -4.77 -20.80
N ARG A 158 1.62 -3.63 -20.46
CA ARG A 158 2.03 -2.78 -19.33
C ARG A 158 1.16 -2.97 -18.08
N SER A 159 0.60 -4.17 -17.89
CA SER A 159 -0.22 -4.55 -16.74
C SER A 159 0.18 -5.92 -16.21
N ALA A 160 0.03 -6.13 -14.91
CA ALA A 160 0.41 -7.34 -14.17
C ALA A 160 -0.20 -7.30 -12.75
N LEU A 161 -0.15 -8.42 -12.04
CA LEU A 161 -0.16 -8.42 -10.58
C LEU A 161 1.25 -8.03 -10.09
N VAL A 162 1.35 -6.92 -9.36
CA VAL A 162 2.61 -6.45 -8.78
C VAL A 162 2.69 -6.89 -7.32
N LYS A 163 3.82 -7.45 -6.90
CA LYS A 163 4.12 -7.80 -5.52
C LYS A 163 5.35 -7.05 -5.03
N VAL A 164 5.32 -6.54 -3.81
CA VAL A 164 6.51 -6.07 -3.09
C VAL A 164 6.72 -6.93 -1.86
N VAL A 165 7.90 -7.55 -1.75
CA VAL A 165 8.32 -8.30 -0.56
C VAL A 165 9.11 -7.36 0.34
N HIS A 166 8.65 -7.16 1.57
CA HIS A 166 9.21 -6.19 2.51
C HIS A 166 10.13 -6.87 3.54
N PRO A 167 11.14 -6.17 4.07
CA PRO A 167 12.07 -6.75 5.05
C PRO A 167 11.42 -7.02 6.43
N ASN A 168 10.28 -6.40 6.72
CA ASN A 168 9.53 -6.57 7.98
C ASN A 168 8.67 -7.86 8.03
N GLY A 169 8.81 -8.77 7.06
CA GLY A 169 8.07 -10.03 7.01
C GLY A 169 6.70 -9.97 6.34
N TYR A 170 6.27 -8.79 5.89
CA TYR A 170 5.07 -8.62 5.10
C TYR A 170 5.36 -8.59 3.60
N SER A 171 4.33 -8.81 2.80
CA SER A 171 4.31 -8.47 1.39
C SER A 171 3.02 -7.76 1.06
N THR A 172 3.07 -6.90 0.06
CA THR A 172 1.90 -6.23 -0.50
C THR A 172 1.72 -6.63 -1.96
N THR A 173 0.47 -6.81 -2.38
CA THR A 173 0.12 -6.97 -3.79
C THR A 173 -0.76 -5.83 -4.26
N TYR A 174 -0.60 -5.48 -5.52
CA TYR A 174 -1.28 -4.37 -6.19
C TYR A 174 -1.83 -4.89 -7.51
N TYR A 175 -3.13 -4.74 -7.71
CA TYR A 175 -3.83 -5.20 -8.91
C TYR A 175 -4.74 -4.11 -9.49
N HIS A 176 -5.27 -4.36 -10.70
CA HIS A 176 -6.03 -3.40 -11.51
C HIS A 176 -5.23 -2.17 -11.94
N MET A 177 -3.97 -2.38 -12.33
CA MET A 177 -3.09 -1.29 -12.73
C MET A 177 -2.65 -1.40 -14.20
N TYR A 178 -2.36 -0.25 -14.79
CA TYR A 178 -1.62 -0.11 -16.05
C TYR A 178 -0.40 0.78 -15.87
N ASP A 179 0.29 1.05 -16.98
CA ASP A 179 1.50 1.89 -17.02
C ASP A 179 2.53 1.47 -15.97
N LEU A 180 2.67 0.16 -15.77
CA LEU A 180 3.54 -0.38 -14.73
C LEU A 180 4.99 0.09 -14.88
N THR A 181 5.67 0.14 -13.73
CA THR A 181 7.10 0.35 -13.62
C THR A 181 7.91 -0.62 -14.49
N THR A 182 8.97 -0.10 -15.10
CA THR A 182 9.91 -0.87 -15.93
C THR A 182 10.97 -1.60 -15.10
N LEU A 183 10.97 -1.44 -13.77
CA LEU A 183 11.87 -2.16 -12.87
C LEU A 183 11.78 -3.68 -13.10
N ALA A 184 12.93 -4.33 -13.16
CA ALA A 184 13.02 -5.79 -13.28
C ALA A 184 12.66 -6.47 -11.95
N ASP A 185 12.24 -7.74 -12.02
CA ASP A 185 11.99 -8.55 -10.82
C ASP A 185 13.22 -8.60 -9.91
N GLY A 186 13.01 -8.43 -8.60
CA GLY A 186 14.07 -8.37 -7.58
C GLY A 186 14.70 -6.99 -7.39
N SER A 187 14.29 -5.99 -8.18
CA SER A 187 14.75 -4.60 -8.01
C SER A 187 14.33 -4.04 -6.66
N ASN A 188 15.21 -3.26 -6.04
CA ASN A 188 14.91 -2.56 -4.80
C ASN A 188 13.89 -1.44 -5.06
N VAL A 189 12.95 -1.29 -4.14
CA VAL A 189 12.02 -0.17 -4.06
C VAL A 189 12.08 0.44 -2.66
N GLN A 190 11.82 1.74 -2.59
CA GLN A 190 11.61 2.49 -1.35
C GLN A 190 10.14 2.87 -1.21
N THR A 191 9.70 3.27 -0.02
CA THR A 191 8.40 3.93 0.17
C THR A 191 8.24 5.06 -0.84
N GLY A 192 7.09 5.11 -1.53
CA GLY A 192 6.84 6.13 -2.55
C GLY A 192 7.41 5.82 -3.94
N THR A 193 8.09 4.69 -4.14
CA THR A 193 8.55 4.27 -5.47
C THR A 193 7.36 3.96 -6.37
N TYR A 194 7.31 4.51 -7.57
CA TYR A 194 6.22 4.27 -8.53
C TYR A 194 6.14 2.80 -8.95
N LEU A 195 4.93 2.24 -8.87
CA LEU A 195 4.64 0.86 -9.28
C LEU A 195 3.77 0.80 -10.53
N GLY A 196 2.83 1.74 -10.69
CA GLY A 196 1.91 1.81 -11.81
C GLY A 196 0.82 2.85 -11.56
N HIS A 197 -0.20 2.82 -12.41
CA HIS A 197 -1.35 3.72 -12.32
C HIS A 197 -2.64 2.91 -12.10
N ILE A 198 -3.56 3.40 -11.28
CA ILE A 198 -4.88 2.76 -11.09
C ILE A 198 -5.60 2.67 -12.43
N GLY A 199 -6.31 1.57 -12.65
CA GLY A 199 -7.09 1.31 -13.84
C GLY A 199 -8.08 0.18 -13.63
N ASN A 200 -8.40 -0.51 -14.71
CA ASN A 200 -9.42 -1.56 -14.76
C ASN A 200 -8.85 -2.88 -15.28
N GLU A 201 -7.53 -3.01 -15.35
CA GLU A 201 -6.86 -4.10 -16.03
C GLU A 201 -7.02 -5.42 -15.27
N LEU A 202 -7.22 -6.49 -16.02
CA LEU A 202 -7.46 -7.85 -15.53
C LEU A 202 -6.46 -8.83 -16.17
N PRO A 203 -5.14 -8.63 -16.04
CA PRO A 203 -4.14 -9.42 -16.77
C PRO A 203 -4.12 -10.91 -16.37
N CYS A 204 -4.68 -11.27 -15.21
CA CYS A 204 -4.93 -12.65 -14.77
C CYS A 204 -6.42 -12.97 -14.58
N GLY A 205 -7.35 -12.19 -15.14
CA GLY A 205 -8.79 -12.31 -14.87
C GLY A 205 -9.26 -11.58 -13.60
N GLY A 206 -10.46 -11.92 -13.15
CA GLY A 206 -11.22 -11.21 -12.11
C GLY A 206 -12.23 -10.21 -12.68
N SER A 207 -12.65 -9.25 -11.87
CA SER A 207 -13.61 -8.20 -12.25
C SER A 207 -13.25 -6.86 -11.62
N SER A 208 -13.55 -5.75 -12.28
CA SER A 208 -13.38 -4.39 -11.75
C SER A 208 -14.53 -3.50 -12.24
N SER A 209 -15.13 -2.71 -11.33
CA SER A 209 -16.26 -1.81 -11.61
C SER A 209 -15.83 -0.36 -11.93
N GLY A 210 -14.57 -0.01 -11.69
CA GLY A 210 -14.05 1.34 -11.84
C GLY A 210 -12.54 1.39 -11.55
N ALA A 211 -11.86 2.47 -11.94
CA ALA A 211 -10.42 2.55 -11.77
C ALA A 211 -10.03 2.61 -10.28
N HIS A 212 -9.27 1.63 -9.80
CA HIS A 212 -8.80 1.53 -8.41
C HIS A 212 -7.53 0.70 -8.32
N VAL A 213 -6.86 0.75 -7.17
CA VAL A 213 -5.87 -0.26 -6.78
C VAL A 213 -6.50 -1.21 -5.78
N HIS A 214 -6.43 -2.50 -6.07
CA HIS A 214 -6.73 -3.55 -5.10
C HIS A 214 -5.44 -3.88 -4.34
N LEU A 215 -5.33 -3.39 -3.11
CA LEU A 215 -4.19 -3.60 -2.22
C LEU A 215 -4.45 -4.81 -1.34
N SER A 216 -3.58 -5.82 -1.35
CA SER A 216 -3.65 -6.94 -0.41
C SER A 216 -2.42 -7.04 0.49
N LEU A 217 -2.64 -7.50 1.72
CA LEU A 217 -1.60 -7.79 2.72
C LEU A 217 -1.33 -9.29 2.82
N LEU A 218 -0.07 -9.67 2.77
CA LEU A 218 0.39 -11.05 2.85
C LEU A 218 1.56 -11.20 3.83
N ARG A 219 1.81 -12.44 4.27
CA ARG A 219 3.10 -12.88 4.81
C ARG A 219 3.61 -14.06 3.99
N GLY A 220 4.75 -13.88 3.32
CA GLY A 220 5.20 -14.78 2.26
C GLY A 220 4.14 -14.85 1.15
N ASN A 221 3.53 -16.03 0.97
CA ASN A 221 2.46 -16.24 0.00
C ASN A 221 1.06 -16.44 0.62
N THR A 222 0.91 -16.15 1.90
CA THR A 222 -0.36 -16.30 2.61
C THR A 222 -1.00 -14.95 2.83
N HIS A 223 -2.22 -14.76 2.32
CA HIS A 223 -3.06 -13.61 2.63
C HIS A 223 -3.34 -13.57 4.13
N VAL A 224 -3.15 -12.40 4.75
CA VAL A 224 -3.40 -12.19 6.18
C VAL A 224 -4.49 -11.13 6.36
N SER A 225 -5.27 -11.25 7.43
CA SER A 225 -6.34 -10.29 7.67
C SER A 225 -5.79 -8.87 7.86
N VAL A 226 -6.43 -7.88 7.26
CA VAL A 226 -6.18 -6.45 7.53
C VAL A 226 -6.92 -5.98 8.78
N ASN A 227 -7.80 -6.80 9.36
CA ASN A 227 -8.50 -6.47 10.59
C ASN A 227 -7.51 -6.29 11.75
N ASN A 228 -7.65 -5.17 12.45
CA ASN A 228 -6.77 -4.73 13.53
C ASN A 228 -5.30 -4.59 13.10
N GLN A 229 -5.04 -4.34 11.81
CA GLN A 229 -3.71 -3.98 11.29
C GLN A 229 -3.66 -2.50 10.95
N THR A 230 -2.53 -1.86 11.24
CA THR A 230 -2.26 -0.46 10.94
C THR A 230 -1.41 -0.35 9.68
N ILE A 231 -1.92 0.40 8.70
CA ILE A 231 -1.29 0.65 7.40
C ILE A 231 -1.49 2.14 7.10
N GLY A 232 -0.43 2.87 6.75
CA GLY A 232 -0.48 4.32 6.51
C GLY A 232 -0.95 5.14 7.69
N GLY A 233 -0.74 4.65 8.92
CA GLY A 233 -1.20 5.28 10.16
C GLY A 233 -2.68 5.06 10.50
N TRP A 234 -3.39 4.20 9.77
CA TRP A 234 -4.78 3.84 10.05
C TRP A 234 -4.91 2.39 10.46
N THR A 235 -5.59 2.13 11.57
CA THR A 235 -5.99 0.77 11.94
C THR A 235 -7.29 0.42 11.23
N PHE A 236 -7.26 -0.64 10.40
CA PHE A 236 -8.43 -1.09 9.66
C PHE A 236 -9.23 -2.11 10.45
N TYR A 237 -10.56 -2.00 10.39
CA TYR A 237 -11.49 -2.92 11.01
C TYR A 237 -12.44 -3.48 9.96
N GLU A 238 -12.57 -4.81 9.93
CA GLU A 238 -13.48 -5.46 8.99
C GLU A 238 -14.95 -5.29 9.37
N GLY A 239 -15.82 -5.30 8.36
CA GLY A 239 -17.26 -5.38 8.55
C GLY A 239 -17.75 -6.83 8.74
N SER A 240 -19.05 -6.98 8.97
CA SER A 240 -19.72 -8.29 8.98
C SER A 240 -19.78 -8.93 7.57
N SER A 241 -19.63 -8.13 6.52
CA SER A 241 -19.58 -8.55 5.12
C SER A 241 -18.36 -7.96 4.40
N ALA A 242 -17.98 -8.58 3.29
CA ALA A 242 -16.94 -8.06 2.41
C ALA A 242 -17.27 -6.63 1.95
N TYR A 243 -16.22 -5.85 1.71
CA TYR A 243 -16.24 -4.46 1.24
C TYR A 243 -16.82 -3.45 2.26
N GLY A 244 -17.26 -3.92 3.43
CA GLY A 244 -17.65 -3.09 4.56
C GLY A 244 -16.46 -2.74 5.47
N GLY A 245 -16.74 -2.31 6.70
CA GLY A 245 -15.72 -1.97 7.69
C GLY A 245 -15.39 -0.48 7.74
N TYR A 246 -14.27 -0.15 8.38
CA TYR A 246 -13.82 1.23 8.56
C TYR A 246 -12.31 1.31 8.88
N ALA A 247 -11.75 2.51 8.77
CA ALA A 247 -10.42 2.86 9.25
C ALA A 247 -10.54 3.75 10.49
N LEU A 248 -9.67 3.56 11.48
CA LEU A 248 -9.61 4.35 12.71
C LEU A 248 -8.20 4.90 12.92
N ARG A 249 -8.11 6.17 13.28
CA ARG A 249 -6.86 6.81 13.72
C ARG A 249 -7.18 7.87 14.76
N ASN A 250 -6.57 7.77 15.95
CA ASN A 250 -6.72 8.77 17.03
C ASN A 250 -8.19 9.11 17.34
N GLY A 251 -9.09 8.12 17.32
CA GLY A 251 -10.52 8.30 17.55
C GLY A 251 -11.32 8.80 16.34
N VAL A 252 -10.66 9.22 15.26
CA VAL A 252 -11.31 9.57 13.99
C VAL A 252 -11.58 8.31 13.19
N ARG A 253 -12.86 8.10 12.84
CA ARG A 253 -13.32 6.96 12.03
C ARG A 253 -13.64 7.41 10.61
N VAL A 254 -13.10 6.70 9.63
CA VAL A 254 -13.43 6.83 8.21
C VAL A 254 -14.13 5.55 7.76
N ASN A 255 -15.40 5.68 7.36
CA ASN A 255 -16.16 4.57 6.78
C ASN A 255 -15.82 4.39 5.30
N VAL A 256 -16.25 3.26 4.73
CA VAL A 256 -16.20 3.02 3.27
C VAL A 256 -16.87 4.17 2.53
N GLY A 257 -16.28 4.58 1.41
CA GLY A 257 -16.66 5.79 0.69
C GLY A 257 -16.11 7.08 1.30
N GLY A 258 -15.33 7.02 2.38
CA GLY A 258 -14.62 8.17 2.95
C GLY A 258 -13.16 8.28 2.45
N ARG A 259 -12.51 9.42 2.73
CA ARG A 259 -11.11 9.69 2.36
C ARG A 259 -10.15 9.31 3.49
N VAL A 260 -9.06 8.64 3.14
CA VAL A 260 -8.02 8.16 4.05
C VAL A 260 -6.70 8.82 3.66
N THR A 261 -6.09 9.60 4.56
CA THR A 261 -4.77 10.23 4.33
C THR A 261 -3.65 9.23 4.57
N ASN A 262 -2.63 9.17 3.70
CA ASN A 262 -1.44 8.38 3.96
C ASN A 262 -0.52 9.07 4.95
N TYR A 263 -0.39 8.56 6.16
CA TYR A 263 0.56 9.08 7.17
C TYR A 263 1.93 8.40 7.14
N GLY A 264 2.17 7.49 6.19
CA GLY A 264 3.40 6.71 6.08
C GLY A 264 3.41 5.43 6.94
N GLY A 265 4.48 4.64 6.84
CA GLY A 265 4.67 3.40 7.58
C GLY A 265 5.86 3.47 8.54
N GLY A 266 5.71 2.93 9.75
CA GLY A 266 6.85 2.57 10.61
C GLY A 266 7.56 3.72 11.33
N GLY A 267 6.81 4.71 11.81
CA GLY A 267 7.30 5.73 12.74
C GLY A 267 6.19 6.15 13.70
N THR A 268 6.55 6.73 14.85
CA THR A 268 5.63 7.51 15.70
C THR A 268 4.63 8.27 14.83
N PRO A 269 3.32 8.31 15.17
CA PRO A 269 2.29 8.89 14.32
C PRO A 269 2.80 10.21 13.75
N SER A 270 3.05 10.23 12.43
CA SER A 270 3.42 11.47 11.78
C SER A 270 2.27 12.44 12.04
N LEU A 271 2.61 13.63 12.53
CA LEU A 271 1.64 14.68 12.77
C LEU A 271 0.77 14.83 11.51
N PRO A 272 -0.56 14.96 11.65
CA PRO A 272 -1.44 15.21 10.51
C PRO A 272 -0.88 16.31 9.62
N THR A 273 -1.04 16.21 8.30
CA THR A 273 -0.52 17.23 7.38
C THR A 273 -1.64 17.98 6.68
N GLY A 274 -1.36 19.21 6.28
CA GLY A 274 -2.20 19.98 5.35
C GLY A 274 -1.36 20.49 4.19
N THR A 275 -1.93 20.53 2.98
CA THR A 275 -1.31 21.24 1.85
C THR A 275 -1.80 22.68 1.84
N VAL A 276 -0.89 23.65 1.86
CA VAL A 276 -1.23 25.06 1.84
C VAL A 276 -1.93 25.41 0.53
N ASN A 277 -3.09 26.04 0.64
CA ASN A 277 -3.86 26.57 -0.47
C ASN A 277 -4.21 28.02 -0.17
N GLY A 278 -3.46 28.96 -0.76
CA GLY A 278 -3.72 30.40 -0.65
C GLY A 278 -4.80 30.94 -1.59
N GLY A 279 -5.51 30.05 -2.32
CA GLY A 279 -6.36 30.44 -3.44
C GLY A 279 -5.51 31.07 -4.54
N ASP A 280 -5.84 32.30 -4.93
CA ASP A 280 -5.07 33.07 -5.91
C ASP A 280 -3.74 33.63 -5.36
N ASN A 281 -3.49 33.49 -4.05
CA ASN A 281 -2.26 33.97 -3.42
C ASN A 281 -1.15 32.91 -3.48
N PRO A 282 0.11 33.33 -3.73
CA PRO A 282 1.24 32.42 -3.80
C PRO A 282 1.68 31.87 -2.44
N SER A 283 1.25 32.48 -1.33
CA SER A 283 1.61 32.09 0.03
C SER A 283 0.56 32.49 1.05
N VAL A 284 0.58 31.85 2.22
CA VAL A 284 -0.32 32.09 3.35
C VAL A 284 0.49 32.45 4.60
N ASN A 285 -0.01 33.40 5.39
CA ASN A 285 0.65 33.82 6.62
C ASN A 285 0.58 32.74 7.71
N ILE A 286 1.73 32.50 8.34
CA ILE A 286 1.87 31.76 9.60
C ILE A 286 1.90 32.79 10.74
N ARG A 287 1.14 32.56 11.79
CA ARG A 287 0.93 33.50 12.90
C ARG A 287 1.41 32.94 14.24
N SER A 288 1.60 33.81 15.23
CA SER A 288 1.99 33.43 16.59
C SER A 288 0.86 32.79 17.39
N GLY A 289 -0.40 32.94 16.96
CA GLY A 289 -1.58 32.35 17.60
C GLY A 289 -2.77 32.19 16.64
N PRO A 290 -3.88 31.59 17.13
CA PRO A 290 -5.03 31.23 16.31
C PRO A 290 -5.96 32.44 16.05
N GLY A 291 -5.48 33.43 15.31
CA GLY A 291 -6.28 34.61 14.96
C GLY A 291 -5.54 35.61 14.08
N LEU A 292 -6.26 36.48 13.37
CA LEU A 292 -5.68 37.52 12.52
C LEU A 292 -5.05 38.65 13.35
N SER A 293 -5.50 38.81 14.59
CA SER A 293 -4.91 39.70 15.61
C SER A 293 -3.52 39.30 16.11
N TYR A 294 -3.08 38.06 15.85
CA TYR A 294 -1.74 37.60 16.23
C TYR A 294 -0.69 37.97 15.16
N ASP A 295 0.52 38.29 15.63
CA ASP A 295 1.65 38.63 14.77
C ASP A 295 1.94 37.56 13.72
N VAL A 296 2.29 37.99 12.50
CA VAL A 296 2.77 37.11 11.44
C VAL A 296 4.21 36.71 11.77
N THR A 297 4.45 35.42 11.98
CA THR A 297 5.76 34.85 12.31
C THR A 297 6.47 34.22 11.10
N GLY A 298 5.77 34.10 9.98
CA GLY A 298 6.33 33.63 8.71
C GLY A 298 5.26 33.47 7.64
N THR A 299 5.62 32.83 6.54
CA THR A 299 4.72 32.47 5.44
C THR A 299 4.97 31.03 5.01
N ALA A 300 3.95 30.39 4.43
CA ALA A 300 4.08 29.13 3.73
C ALA A 300 3.59 29.28 2.29
N ASP A 301 4.37 28.84 1.33
CA ASP A 301 4.01 28.92 -0.08
C ASP A 301 2.86 27.95 -0.41
N THR A 302 1.97 28.34 -1.31
CA THR A 302 0.91 27.48 -1.83
C THR A 302 1.50 26.21 -2.44
N GLY A 303 0.93 25.04 -2.10
CA GLY A 303 1.46 23.72 -2.44
C GLY A 303 2.44 23.14 -1.41
N THR A 304 2.91 23.93 -0.44
CA THR A 304 3.74 23.43 0.67
C THR A 304 2.94 22.49 1.55
N VAL A 305 3.52 21.34 1.88
CA VAL A 305 2.95 20.40 2.86
C VAL A 305 3.48 20.77 4.25
N VAL A 306 2.57 21.04 5.19
CA VAL A 306 2.90 21.36 6.59
C VAL A 306 2.40 20.28 7.54
N GLN A 307 3.09 20.09 8.66
CA GLN A 307 2.71 19.15 9.73
C GLN A 307 2.01 19.89 10.86
N ILE A 308 0.93 19.31 11.40
CA ILE A 308 -0.02 19.89 12.34
C ILE A 308 0.11 19.17 13.69
N SER A 309 0.63 19.87 14.69
CA SER A 309 0.79 19.38 16.06
C SER A 309 -0.54 19.21 16.78
N CYS A 310 -1.38 20.24 16.69
CA CYS A 310 -2.67 20.32 17.38
C CYS A 310 -3.54 21.40 16.72
N THR A 311 -4.81 21.45 17.09
CA THR A 311 -5.79 22.42 16.58
C THR A 311 -6.37 23.29 17.70
N ALA A 312 -6.90 24.46 17.35
CA ALA A 312 -7.67 25.30 18.27
C ALA A 312 -8.80 26.01 17.52
N ARG A 313 -9.82 26.44 18.28
CA ARG A 313 -10.81 27.40 17.80
C ARG A 313 -10.32 28.81 18.10
N GLY A 314 -10.42 29.69 17.12
CA GLY A 314 -9.84 31.03 17.15
C GLY A 314 -10.69 32.05 16.40
N GLU A 315 -10.07 33.12 15.91
CA GLU A 315 -10.76 34.13 15.10
C GLU A 315 -11.26 33.52 13.79
N THR A 316 -12.49 33.81 13.37
CA THR A 316 -13.03 33.31 12.11
C THR A 316 -12.34 33.97 10.92
N VAL A 317 -11.92 33.17 9.95
CA VAL A 317 -11.26 33.61 8.72
C VAL A 317 -12.00 33.06 7.52
N GLU A 318 -12.20 33.90 6.51
CA GLU A 318 -12.67 33.48 5.18
C GLU A 318 -11.51 32.80 4.44
N GLY A 319 -11.62 31.47 4.28
CA GLY A 319 -10.66 30.67 3.54
C GLY A 319 -11.13 30.32 2.13
N VAL A 320 -10.39 29.42 1.47
CA VAL A 320 -10.65 28.96 0.10
C VAL A 320 -12.02 28.27 -0.03
N TRP A 321 -12.48 27.61 1.04
CA TRP A 321 -13.74 26.86 1.06
C TRP A 321 -14.83 27.51 1.94
N GLY A 322 -14.62 28.78 2.31
CA GLY A 322 -15.52 29.56 3.16
C GLY A 322 -14.99 29.81 4.57
N ALA A 323 -15.84 30.38 5.42
CA ALA A 323 -15.51 30.77 6.78
C ALA A 323 -15.18 29.57 7.69
N THR A 324 -14.11 29.69 8.47
CA THR A 324 -13.78 28.74 9.53
C THR A 324 -13.13 29.44 10.72
N ASP A 325 -13.44 28.97 11.92
CA ASP A 325 -12.77 29.36 13.17
C ASP A 325 -11.70 28.33 13.59
N LEU A 326 -11.44 27.31 12.76
CA LEU A 326 -10.43 26.30 13.02
C LEU A 326 -9.03 26.79 12.63
N TRP A 327 -8.08 26.61 13.55
CA TRP A 327 -6.67 26.94 13.36
C TRP A 327 -5.79 25.73 13.64
N ASN A 328 -4.75 25.58 12.83
CA ASN A 328 -3.79 24.48 12.90
C ASN A 328 -2.45 25.01 13.42
N LYS A 329 -1.99 24.46 14.55
CA LYS A 329 -0.64 24.71 15.05
C LYS A 329 0.35 23.80 14.36
N LEU A 330 1.33 24.37 13.69
CA LEU A 330 2.36 23.63 12.97
C LEU A 330 3.36 22.98 13.94
N ASN A 331 4.05 21.95 13.50
CA ASN A 331 5.19 21.35 14.23
C ASN A 331 6.35 22.34 14.45
N THR A 332 6.45 23.36 13.60
CA THR A 332 7.37 24.49 13.72
C THR A 332 6.91 25.54 14.73
N GLY A 333 5.71 25.40 15.31
CA GLY A 333 5.19 26.21 16.41
C GLY A 333 4.23 27.32 16.03
N GLY A 334 4.25 27.79 14.78
CA GLY A 334 3.33 28.81 14.27
C GLY A 334 1.93 28.28 13.94
N TRP A 335 1.00 29.17 13.61
CA TRP A 335 -0.41 28.87 13.36
C TRP A 335 -0.85 29.29 11.97
N ILE A 336 -1.65 28.47 11.32
CA ILE A 336 -2.27 28.78 10.04
C ILE A 336 -3.76 28.46 10.11
N SER A 337 -4.60 29.30 9.52
CA SER A 337 -6.04 29.04 9.48
C SER A 337 -6.31 27.78 8.63
N ASP A 338 -7.20 26.92 9.11
CA ASP A 338 -7.63 25.71 8.40
C ASP A 338 -8.26 26.03 7.04
N GLY A 339 -8.82 27.23 6.89
CA GLY A 339 -9.42 27.69 5.64
C GLY A 339 -8.42 27.80 4.48
N PHE A 340 -7.12 27.73 4.77
CA PHE A 340 -6.04 27.74 3.79
C PHE A 340 -5.16 26.47 3.83
N LEU A 341 -5.63 25.40 4.49
CA LEU A 341 -4.98 24.09 4.47
C LEU A 341 -5.93 23.02 3.94
N ASP A 342 -5.59 22.38 2.83
CA ASP A 342 -6.25 21.14 2.42
C ASP A 342 -5.73 20.00 3.29
N THR A 343 -6.49 19.69 4.33
CA THR A 343 -6.27 18.54 5.23
C THR A 343 -7.14 17.33 4.85
N GLY A 344 -8.03 17.49 3.87
CA GLY A 344 -9.05 16.51 3.51
C GLY A 344 -10.25 16.41 4.47
N SER A 345 -10.40 17.34 5.42
CA SER A 345 -11.46 17.37 6.45
C SER A 345 -11.96 18.79 6.70
N SER A 346 -13.25 18.97 6.97
CA SER A 346 -13.84 20.24 7.47
C SER A 346 -13.82 20.35 9.00
N GLY A 347 -13.34 19.32 9.68
CA GLY A 347 -13.16 19.27 11.13
C GLY A 347 -11.69 19.03 11.54
N PRO A 348 -11.37 19.16 12.84
CA PRO A 348 -10.01 19.01 13.35
C PRO A 348 -9.35 17.68 12.95
N VAL A 349 -8.16 17.75 12.33
CA VAL A 349 -7.36 16.56 11.96
C VAL A 349 -6.32 16.16 13.01
N ALA A 350 -6.03 17.07 13.96
CA ALA A 350 -5.13 16.85 15.09
C ALA A 350 -5.87 17.14 16.43
N PRO A 351 -5.39 16.60 17.57
CA PRO A 351 -5.96 16.87 18.89
C PRO A 351 -6.04 18.37 19.20
N ALA A 352 -6.91 18.79 20.12
CA ALA A 352 -6.92 20.17 20.60
C ALA A 352 -5.59 20.51 21.30
N CYS A 353 -5.09 21.75 21.13
CA CYS A 353 -3.92 22.22 21.86
C CYS A 353 -4.23 22.34 23.36
N ALA A 354 -3.25 21.98 24.19
CA ALA A 354 -3.34 22.04 25.66
C ALA A 354 -3.31 23.48 26.22
#